data_AF-A0A6P0YPN1-F1
#
_entry.id   AF-A0A6P0YPN1-F1
#
_cell.length_a   1.000
_cell.length_b   1.000
_cell.length_c   1.000
_cell.angle_alpha   90.00
_cell.angle_beta   90.00
_cell.angle_gamma   90.00
#
_symmetry.space_group_name_H-M   'P 1'
#
loop_
_entity.id
_entity.type
_entity.pdbx_description
1 polymer ?
#
loop_
_entity_poly.entity_id
_entity_poly.type
_entity_poly.pdbx_seq_one_letter_code
_entity_poly.pdbx_strand_id
1 'polypeptide(L)' 'VTNEDDINSGALGFDPLAALAQDNVLTVDLTSLETTLSPDHLAQLHDAIDGLGQVGEGHCAIPTL' A
#
# COMPACT_ATOMS: atom_id res chain seq x y z
N VAL A 1 -20.06 -16.32 -6.01
CA VAL A 1 -18.98 -15.46 -6.50
C VAL A 1 -18.44 -14.73 -5.29
N THR A 2 -17.29 -15.16 -4.76
CA THR A 2 -16.54 -14.33 -3.82
C THR A 2 -16.11 -13.11 -4.64
N ASN A 3 -16.66 -11.92 -4.35
CA ASN A 3 -16.18 -10.69 -4.96
C ASN A 3 -14.79 -10.45 -4.37
N GLU A 4 -13.76 -10.91 -5.08
CA GLU A 4 -12.33 -10.67 -4.80
C GLU A 4 -11.95 -9.20 -5.09
N ASP A 5 -12.92 -8.35 -5.39
CA ASP A 5 -12.76 -7.03 -6.01
C ASP A 5 -12.14 -5.93 -5.11
N ASP A 6 -11.69 -6.23 -3.89
CA ASP A 6 -11.19 -5.16 -3.01
C ASP A 6 -10.04 -5.55 -2.06
N ILE A 7 -9.40 -6.71 -2.25
CA ILE A 7 -8.25 -7.08 -1.42
C ILE A 7 -7.01 -6.35 -1.95
N ASN A 8 -6.45 -5.44 -1.14
CA ASN A 8 -5.27 -4.63 -1.44
C ASN A 8 -5.42 -3.61 -2.59
N SER A 9 -6.66 -3.25 -2.96
CA SER A 9 -6.95 -2.19 -3.95
C SER A 9 -6.42 -0.81 -3.54
N GLY A 10 -6.33 -0.54 -2.23
CA GLY A 10 -5.79 0.69 -1.66
C GLY A 10 -4.27 0.70 -1.44
N ALA A 11 -3.55 -0.35 -1.85
CA ALA A 11 -2.10 -0.40 -1.68
C ALA A 11 -1.39 0.49 -2.70
N LEU A 12 -0.31 1.14 -2.28
CA LEU A 12 0.59 1.93 -3.15
C LEU A 12 1.17 1.10 -4.32
N GLY A 13 1.37 -0.21 -4.10
CA GLY A 13 2.06 -1.09 -5.03
C GLY A 13 3.58 -0.90 -5.04
N PHE A 14 4.26 -1.63 -5.94
CA PHE A 14 5.73 -1.62 -6.03
C PHE A 14 6.28 -0.65 -7.07
N ASP A 15 5.55 -0.36 -8.15
CA ASP A 15 6.03 0.49 -9.25
C ASP A 15 6.51 1.88 -8.78
N PRO A 16 5.79 2.59 -7.89
CA PRO A 16 6.24 3.90 -7.40
C PRO A 16 7.56 3.83 -6.63
N LEU A 17 7.80 2.72 -5.90
CA LEU A 17 9.01 2.52 -5.11
C LEU A 17 10.17 2.02 -5.99
N ALA A 18 9.88 1.15 -6.95
CA ALA A 18 10.87 0.62 -7.89
C ALA A 18 11.48 1.73 -8.76
N ALA A 19 10.69 2.74 -9.12
CA ALA A 19 11.16 3.91 -9.87
C ALA A 19 12.20 4.75 -9.10
N LEU A 20 12.24 4.64 -7.76
CA LEU A 20 13.18 5.36 -6.89
C LEU A 20 14.46 4.55 -6.60
N ALA A 21 14.46 3.25 -6.92
CA ALA A 21 15.55 2.34 -6.58
C ALA A 21 16.82 2.66 -7.40
N GLN A 22 17.98 2.52 -6.76
CA GLN A 22 19.30 2.63 -7.38
C GLN A 22 20.05 1.33 -7.14
N ASP A 23 20.72 0.82 -8.17
CA ASP A 23 21.42 -0.48 -8.11
C ASP A 23 20.54 -1.61 -7.56
N ASN A 24 19.26 -1.62 -7.95
CA ASN A 24 18.28 -2.62 -7.55
C ASN A 24 17.93 -2.64 -6.04
N VAL A 25 18.29 -1.58 -5.31
CA VAL A 25 18.01 -1.39 -3.88
C VAL A 25 17.34 -0.03 -3.67
N LEU A 26 16.35 0.01 -2.77
CA LEU A 26 15.78 1.25 -2.27
C LEU A 26 16.08 1.35 -0.77
N THR A 27 16.80 2.37 -0.35
CA THR A 27 17.04 2.69 1.06
C THR A 27 16.61 4.13 1.30
N VAL A 28 15.44 4.32 1.88
CA VAL A 28 14.80 5.62 2.09
C VAL A 28 14.05 5.62 3.42
N ASP A 29 13.89 6.79 4.02
CA ASP A 29 12.98 7.03 5.13
C ASP A 29 11.68 7.68 4.64
N LEU A 30 10.71 7.83 5.56
CA LEU A 30 9.41 8.43 5.23
C LEU A 30 9.55 9.88 4.76
N THR A 31 10.43 10.67 5.38
CA THR A 31 10.69 12.06 4.98
C THR A 31 11.22 12.15 3.55
N SER A 32 12.07 11.21 3.15
CA SER A 32 12.57 11.11 1.78
C SER A 32 11.44 10.76 0.81
N LEU A 33 10.53 9.86 1.18
CA LEU A 33 9.36 9.50 0.37
C LEU A 33 8.39 10.68 0.20
N GLU A 34 8.14 11.47 1.26
CA GLU A 34 7.30 12.68 1.20
C GLU A 34 7.78 13.72 0.18
N THR A 35 9.09 13.77 -0.08
CA THR A 35 9.69 14.71 -1.03
C THR A 35 9.85 14.16 -2.45
N THR A 36 9.77 12.84 -2.63
CA THR A 36 10.09 12.16 -3.90
C THR A 36 8.87 11.54 -4.58
N LEU A 37 7.87 11.10 -3.82
CA LEU A 37 6.61 10.60 -4.36
C LEU A 37 5.76 11.74 -4.92
N SER A 38 4.92 11.41 -5.89
CA SER A 38 3.85 12.32 -6.30
C SER A 38 2.84 12.52 -5.15
N PRO A 39 2.08 13.63 -5.14
CA PRO A 39 1.06 13.86 -4.12
C PRO A 39 0.05 12.71 -4.00
N ASP A 40 -0.36 12.12 -5.13
CA ASP A 40 -1.31 11.00 -5.15
C ASP A 40 -0.72 9.73 -4.51
N HIS A 41 0.53 9.39 -4.84
CA HIS A 41 1.22 8.25 -4.24
C HIS A 41 1.53 8.46 -2.76
N LEU A 42 1.82 9.70 -2.35
CA LEU A 42 2.02 10.02 -0.94
C LEU A 42 0.71 9.88 -0.15
N ALA A 43 -0.42 10.33 -0.69
CA ALA A 43 -1.72 10.13 -0.09
C ALA A 43 -2.04 8.63 0.07
N GLN A 44 -1.83 7.83 -0.98
CA GLN A 44 -2.00 6.38 -0.92
C GLN A 44 -1.08 5.71 0.11
N LEU A 45 0.17 6.18 0.24
CA LEU A 45 1.09 5.66 1.26
C LEU A 45 0.58 5.94 2.68
N HIS A 46 0.09 7.15 2.95
CA HIS A 46 -0.49 7.50 4.24
C HIS A 46 -1.76 6.70 4.54
N ASP A 47 -2.68 6.60 3.58
CA ASP A 47 -3.90 5.80 3.73
C ASP A 47 -3.57 4.33 4.01
N ALA A 48 -2.57 3.77 3.31
CA ALA A 48 -2.11 2.42 3.55
C ALA A 48 -1.51 2.24 4.96
N ILE A 49 -0.67 3.18 5.42
CA ILE A 49 -0.06 3.15 6.76
C ILE A 49 -1.13 3.24 7.85
N ASP A 50 -2.08 4.17 7.73
CA ASP A 50 -3.19 4.33 8.68
C ASP A 50 -4.09 3.08 8.71
N GLY A 51 -4.27 2.44 7.55
CA GLY A 51 -4.98 1.17 7.42
C GLY A 51 -4.24 -0.05 8.02
N LEU A 52 -2.93 0.03 8.28
CA LEU A 52 -2.17 -1.11 8.82
C LEU A 52 -2.68 -1.55 10.21
N GLY A 53 -3.26 -0.65 11.00
CA GLY A 53 -3.87 -1.01 12.29
C GLY A 53 -5.10 -1.92 12.18
N GLN A 54 -5.72 -1.98 10.99
CA GLN A 54 -6.89 -2.80 10.70
C GLN A 54 -6.51 -4.16 10.06
N VAL A 55 -5.25 -4.36 9.69
CA VAL A 55 -4.75 -5.63 9.14
C VAL A 55 -4.47 -6.66 10.24
N GLY A 56 -5.52 -7.13 10.90
CA GLY A 56 -5.39 -8.08 12.01
C GLY A 56 -6.64 -8.86 12.38
N GLU A 57 -7.83 -8.40 11.98
CA GLU A 57 -9.08 -9.12 12.28
C GLU A 57 -9.29 -10.34 11.38
N GLY A 58 -8.54 -10.46 10.28
CA GLY A 58 -8.56 -11.64 9.43
C GLY A 58 -9.99 -12.03 9.07
N HIS A 59 -10.80 -11.07 8.64
CA HIS A 59 -12.16 -11.35 8.16
C HIS A 59 -12.06 -12.18 6.88
N CYS A 60 -11.85 -13.49 7.05
CA CYS A 60 -12.15 -14.48 6.03
C CYS A 60 -13.61 -14.25 5.67
N ALA A 61 -13.89 -14.01 4.39
CA ALA A 61 -15.27 -13.96 3.92
C ALA A 61 -15.94 -15.28 4.28
N ILE A 62 -16.75 -15.29 5.35
CA ILE A 62 -17.60 -16.42 5.69
C ILE A 62 -18.75 -16.32 4.69
N PRO A 63 -18.89 -17.26 3.73
CA PRO A 63 -20.04 -17.19 2.84
C PRO A 63 -21.27 -17.47 3.71
N THR A 64 -22.17 -16.49 3.79
CA THR A 64 -23.51 -16.69 4.34
C THR A 64 -24.22 -17.73 3.48
N LEU A 65 -24.66 -18.82 4.12
CA LEU A 65 -25.47 -19.89 3.54
C LEU A 65 -26.86 -19.37 3.12
#